data_AF-A0A165E683-F1
#
_entry.id   AF-A0A165E683-F1
#
_cell.length_a   1.000
_cell.length_b   1.000
_cell.length_c   1.000
_cell.angle_alpha   90.00
_cell.angle_beta   90.00
_cell.angle_gamma   90.00
#
_symmetry.space_group_name_H-M   'P 1'
#
loop_
_entity.id
_entity.type
_entity.pdbx_description
1 polymer ?
#
loop_
_entity_poly.entity_id
_entity_poly.type
_entity_poly.pdbx_seq_one_letter_code
_entity_poly.pdbx_strand_id
1 'polypeptide(L)'
;YVYCTTEEAVAAATAVLSGSEYVILDSEGQNLGRGDGKLSLVCIGTPHADKIFVFDAVSVTKSVATAGGLTALLANENIRKVVWDGRMDYLEILLTWGVAIKGAVDLQIAEILSRAAVRGESDRRRLDRLEDGFFSSVDVIGNSKLFEGLHLVLGMQKCLEFLGLDKEFSKDPTVQAMHAANRTDRWMERPLSDRLIAYAAQDIKLLGKLYDTFEEKSWITASGLPKLAEISARYMTMFQTRSQSVSYGEKRIWIVLPLDILVTPSGRTYNCVFCNRSLSSACFEFEMSGRTLRRRPRCRLCHVVSMKR
;
A
#
# COMPACT_ATOMS: atom_id res chain seq x y z
N TYR A 1 7.75 -11.41 -19.81
CA TYR A 1 8.56 -10.88 -18.69
C TYR A 1 9.98 -11.43 -18.82
N VAL A 2 10.94 -10.82 -18.13
CA VAL A 2 12.32 -11.32 -18.00
C VAL A 2 12.59 -11.65 -16.54
N TYR A 3 13.04 -12.86 -16.25
CA TYR A 3 13.40 -13.28 -14.89
C TYR A 3 14.87 -12.96 -14.62
N CYS A 4 15.15 -12.12 -13.63
CA CYS A 4 16.46 -11.56 -13.34
C CYS A 4 17.03 -12.20 -12.07
N THR A 5 18.04 -13.06 -12.23
CA THR A 5 18.73 -13.76 -11.13
C THR A 5 20.23 -13.44 -11.03
N THR A 6 20.81 -12.80 -12.05
CA THR A 6 22.25 -12.44 -12.10
C THR A 6 22.45 -10.93 -12.12
N GLU A 7 23.67 -10.48 -11.80
CA GLU A 7 24.02 -9.06 -11.84
C GLU A 7 23.86 -8.45 -13.23
N GLU A 8 24.26 -9.16 -14.28
CA GLU A 8 24.15 -8.69 -15.66
C GLU A 8 22.68 -8.53 -16.07
N ALA A 9 21.83 -9.48 -15.68
CA ALA A 9 20.39 -9.38 -15.93
C ALA A 9 19.76 -8.22 -15.15
N VAL A 10 20.20 -7.98 -13.92
CA VAL A 10 19.75 -6.83 -13.10
C VAL A 10 20.18 -5.51 -13.75
N ALA A 11 21.44 -5.40 -14.17
CA ALA A 11 21.97 -4.21 -14.82
C ALA A 11 21.24 -3.89 -16.14
N ALA A 12 21.03 -4.91 -16.98
CA ALA A 12 20.30 -4.76 -18.25
C ALA A 12 18.85 -4.34 -18.03
N ALA A 13 18.14 -4.96 -17.08
CA ALA A 13 16.78 -4.58 -16.72
C ALA A 13 16.71 -3.14 -16.19
N THR A 14 17.61 -2.79 -15.27
CA THR A 14 17.66 -1.46 -14.65
C THR A 14 17.97 -0.37 -15.67
N ALA A 15 18.81 -0.62 -16.66
CA ALA A 15 19.09 0.33 -17.75
C ALA A 15 17.81 0.67 -18.53
N VAL A 16 16.95 -0.32 -18.81
CA VAL A 16 15.65 -0.10 -19.48
C VAL A 16 14.71 0.68 -18.57
N LEU A 17 14.58 0.26 -17.30
CA LEU A 17 13.67 0.88 -16.34
C LEU A 17 14.05 2.33 -16.01
N SER A 18 15.35 2.63 -15.93
CA SER A 18 15.85 3.97 -15.59
C SER A 18 15.57 5.02 -16.69
N GLY A 19 15.27 4.58 -17.91
CA GLY A 19 14.85 5.47 -19.00
C GLY A 19 13.36 5.80 -18.99
N SER A 20 12.58 5.27 -18.05
CA SER A 20 11.13 5.46 -17.97
C SER A 20 10.76 6.65 -17.08
N GLU A 21 9.69 7.37 -17.42
CA GLU A 21 9.14 8.44 -16.58
C GLU A 21 8.55 7.89 -15.27
N TYR A 22 7.93 6.72 -15.35
CA TYR A 22 7.42 5.97 -14.22
C TYR A 22 7.64 4.48 -14.43
N VAL A 23 7.61 3.74 -13.34
CA VAL A 23 7.63 2.28 -13.32
C VAL A 23 6.50 1.77 -12.44
N ILE A 24 6.00 0.59 -12.75
CA ILE A 24 5.00 -0.12 -11.95
C ILE A 24 5.73 -1.10 -11.06
N LEU A 25 5.43 -1.14 -9.76
CA LEU A 25 6.15 -1.97 -8.79
C LEU A 25 5.18 -2.78 -7.94
N ASP A 26 5.54 -4.05 -7.74
CA ASP A 26 4.89 -4.97 -6.81
C ASP A 26 5.91 -5.95 -6.24
N SER A 27 5.59 -6.60 -5.11
CA SER A 27 6.47 -7.59 -4.50
C SER A 27 5.73 -8.83 -4.01
N GLU A 28 6.44 -9.95 -4.03
CA GLU A 28 5.91 -11.24 -3.60
C GLU A 28 6.84 -11.88 -2.56
N GLY A 29 6.25 -12.67 -1.66
CA GLY A 29 7.05 -13.42 -0.70
C GLY A 29 6.28 -14.11 0.40
N GLN A 30 7.04 -14.69 1.32
CA GLN A 30 6.50 -15.34 2.50
C GLN A 30 6.08 -14.25 3.48
N ASN A 31 4.80 -14.27 3.89
CA ASN A 31 4.28 -13.51 5.03
C ASN A 31 4.78 -12.04 5.11
N LEU A 32 4.80 -11.32 3.98
CA LEU A 32 5.33 -9.96 3.90
C LEU A 32 4.75 -9.06 5.01
N GLY A 33 5.64 -8.33 5.70
CA GLY A 33 5.31 -7.47 6.82
C GLY A 33 4.94 -8.16 8.13
N ARG A 34 5.03 -9.49 8.21
CA ARG A 34 4.86 -10.27 9.45
C ARG A 34 6.22 -10.66 10.04
N GLY A 35 6.23 -11.25 11.23
CA GLY A 35 7.46 -11.57 11.97
C GLY A 35 8.45 -12.45 11.20
N ASP A 36 7.95 -13.43 10.45
CA ASP A 36 8.72 -14.35 9.60
C ASP A 36 8.77 -13.93 8.13
N GLY A 37 8.43 -12.67 7.83
CA GLY A 37 8.38 -12.14 6.47
C GLY A 37 9.69 -12.35 5.70
N LYS A 38 9.59 -12.68 4.41
CA LYS A 38 10.73 -12.77 3.49
C LYS A 38 10.31 -12.33 2.10
N LEU A 39 11.04 -11.35 1.57
CA LEU A 39 10.92 -10.93 0.19
C LEU A 39 11.44 -12.03 -0.75
N SER A 40 10.62 -12.44 -1.71
CA SER A 40 11.00 -13.44 -2.72
C SER A 40 11.22 -12.82 -4.09
N LEU A 41 10.29 -11.96 -4.53
CA LEU A 41 10.37 -11.27 -5.80
C LEU A 41 10.14 -9.77 -5.62
N VAL A 42 10.80 -8.99 -6.46
CA VAL A 42 10.38 -7.62 -6.77
C VAL A 42 10.09 -7.58 -8.26
N CYS A 43 8.89 -7.16 -8.64
CA CYS A 43 8.47 -7.10 -10.02
C CYS A 43 8.37 -5.64 -10.44
N ILE A 44 8.98 -5.28 -11.57
CA ILE A 44 8.97 -3.92 -12.07
C ILE A 44 8.61 -3.90 -13.56
N GLY A 45 7.57 -3.13 -13.89
CA GLY A 45 7.14 -2.85 -15.26
C GLY A 45 7.55 -1.47 -15.72
N THR A 46 7.84 -1.32 -17.01
CA THR A 46 7.86 -0.01 -17.69
C THR A 46 6.44 0.56 -17.77
N PRO A 47 6.25 1.81 -18.27
CA PRO A 47 4.92 2.35 -18.56
C PRO A 47 4.02 1.38 -19.31
N HIS A 48 2.73 1.37 -18.95
CA HIS A 48 1.71 0.46 -19.50
C HIS A 48 2.01 -1.04 -19.35
N ALA A 49 3.02 -1.39 -18.52
CA ALA A 49 3.56 -2.74 -18.38
C ALA A 49 4.09 -3.35 -19.70
N ASP A 50 4.60 -2.52 -20.63
CA ASP A 50 5.14 -2.97 -21.94
C ASP A 50 6.27 -3.99 -21.78
N LYS A 51 7.19 -3.74 -20.85
CA LYS A 51 8.26 -4.65 -20.45
C LYS A 51 8.20 -4.88 -18.95
N ILE A 52 8.34 -6.13 -18.54
CA ILE A 52 8.21 -6.56 -17.15
C ILE A 52 9.45 -7.35 -16.78
N PHE A 53 10.09 -6.96 -15.68
CA PHE A 53 11.25 -7.60 -15.10
C PHE A 53 10.88 -8.14 -13.72
N VAL A 54 11.18 -9.41 -13.49
CA VAL A 54 10.90 -10.11 -12.23
C VAL A 54 12.26 -10.41 -11.59
N PHE A 55 12.61 -9.65 -10.57
CA PHE A 55 13.86 -9.78 -9.84
C PHE A 55 13.71 -10.82 -8.74
N ASP A 56 14.49 -11.91 -8.80
CA ASP A 56 14.55 -12.91 -7.75
C ASP A 56 15.28 -12.35 -6.53
N ALA A 57 14.58 -11.82 -5.55
CA ALA A 57 15.19 -11.19 -4.38
C ALA A 57 15.95 -12.18 -3.47
N VAL A 58 15.80 -13.49 -3.67
CA VAL A 58 16.61 -14.51 -2.99
C VAL A 58 18.00 -14.64 -3.64
N SER A 59 18.07 -14.56 -4.98
CA SER A 59 19.35 -14.56 -5.72
C SER A 59 19.99 -13.18 -5.83
N VAL A 60 19.18 -12.14 -6.00
CA VAL A 60 19.59 -10.74 -6.11
C VAL A 60 19.81 -10.17 -4.71
N THR A 61 21.00 -10.42 -4.17
CA THR A 61 21.42 -9.87 -2.88
C THR A 61 21.49 -8.34 -2.92
N LYS A 62 21.62 -7.70 -1.76
CA LYS A 62 21.84 -6.23 -1.68
C LYS A 62 23.02 -5.76 -2.53
N SER A 63 24.12 -6.51 -2.58
CA SER A 63 25.29 -6.13 -3.37
C SER A 63 24.98 -6.19 -4.86
N VAL A 64 24.32 -7.26 -5.32
CA VAL A 64 23.90 -7.42 -6.72
C VAL A 64 22.88 -6.36 -7.13
N ALA A 65 21.87 -6.10 -6.28
CA ALA A 65 20.89 -5.03 -6.50
C ALA A 65 21.55 -3.64 -6.59
N THR A 66 22.61 -3.41 -5.83
CA THR A 66 23.34 -2.14 -5.84
C THR A 66 24.24 -2.01 -7.05
N ALA A 67 25.05 -3.04 -7.34
CA ALA A 67 25.96 -3.06 -8.48
C ALA A 67 25.21 -2.94 -9.81
N GLY A 68 24.07 -3.63 -9.94
CA GLY A 68 23.18 -3.53 -11.10
C GLY A 68 22.31 -2.28 -11.13
N GLY A 69 22.42 -1.36 -10.16
CA GLY A 69 21.72 -0.07 -10.12
C GLY A 69 20.26 -0.09 -9.66
N LEU A 70 19.69 -1.26 -9.33
CA LEU A 70 18.29 -1.41 -8.92
C LEU A 70 17.97 -0.58 -7.66
N THR A 71 18.89 -0.52 -6.68
CA THR A 71 18.68 0.30 -5.48
C THR A 71 18.69 1.80 -5.81
N ALA A 72 19.47 2.24 -6.78
CA ALA A 72 19.47 3.64 -7.24
C ALA A 72 18.13 3.99 -7.93
N LEU A 73 17.59 3.10 -8.76
CA LEU A 73 16.26 3.25 -9.38
C LEU A 73 15.15 3.42 -8.32
N LEU A 74 15.12 2.54 -7.31
CA LEU A 74 14.12 2.57 -6.24
C LEU A 74 14.21 3.85 -5.41
N ALA A 75 15.43 4.34 -5.15
CA ALA A 75 15.67 5.57 -4.41
C ALA A 75 15.51 6.87 -5.24
N ASN A 76 15.40 6.79 -6.56
CA ASN A 76 15.31 7.96 -7.44
C ASN A 76 13.90 8.56 -7.43
N GLU A 77 13.72 9.72 -6.79
CA GLU A 77 12.42 10.40 -6.72
C GLU A 77 11.92 10.97 -8.06
N ASN A 78 12.81 11.13 -9.05
CA ASN A 78 12.44 11.61 -10.38
C ASN A 78 11.80 10.52 -11.25
N ILE A 79 11.93 9.25 -10.86
CA ILE A 79 11.24 8.14 -11.52
C ILE A 79 10.12 7.70 -10.60
N ARG A 80 8.88 7.90 -11.02
CA ARG A 80 7.71 7.57 -10.20
C ARG A 80 7.55 6.06 -10.06
N LYS A 81 7.23 5.58 -8.85
CA LYS A 81 6.90 4.17 -8.59
C LYS A 81 5.41 4.02 -8.36
N VAL A 82 4.69 3.47 -9.31
CA VAL A 82 3.26 3.20 -9.19
C VAL A 82 3.06 1.88 -8.46
N VAL A 83 2.33 1.90 -7.34
CA VAL A 83 2.10 0.74 -6.47
C VAL A 83 0.65 0.65 -6.03
N TRP A 84 0.20 -0.50 -5.56
CA TRP A 84 -1.06 -0.65 -4.85
C TRP A 84 -0.81 -1.04 -3.39
N ASP A 85 -1.20 -0.19 -2.45
CA ASP A 85 -1.00 -0.47 -1.02
C ASP A 85 0.46 -0.83 -0.67
N GLY A 86 1.39 0.03 -1.08
CA GLY A 86 2.83 -0.24 -1.10
C GLY A 86 3.51 -0.34 0.27
N ARG A 87 2.75 -0.44 1.36
CA ARG A 87 3.26 -0.46 2.75
C ARG A 87 4.17 -1.64 3.00
N MET A 88 3.76 -2.83 2.55
CA MET A 88 4.52 -4.05 2.78
C MET A 88 5.69 -4.16 1.81
N ASP A 89 5.52 -3.74 0.56
CA ASP A 89 6.59 -3.64 -0.43
C ASP A 89 7.72 -2.74 0.07
N TYR A 90 7.38 -1.53 0.52
CA TYR A 90 8.33 -0.60 1.10
C TYR A 90 9.09 -1.22 2.28
N LEU A 91 8.37 -1.79 3.24
CA LEU A 91 8.96 -2.37 4.44
C LEU A 91 9.92 -3.50 4.10
N GLU A 92 9.51 -4.42 3.22
CA GLU A 92 10.28 -5.62 2.91
C GLU A 92 11.49 -5.32 2.00
N ILE A 93 11.36 -4.36 1.08
CA ILE A 93 12.49 -3.85 0.28
C ILE A 93 13.49 -3.10 1.17
N LEU A 94 13.01 -2.28 2.12
CA LEU A 94 13.88 -1.59 3.08
C LEU A 94 14.64 -2.57 3.95
N LEU A 95 13.99 -3.61 4.46
CA LEU A 95 14.64 -4.60 5.33
C LEU A 95 15.59 -5.53 4.55
N THR A 96 15.27 -5.87 3.30
CA THR A 96 16.06 -6.81 2.50
C THR A 96 17.27 -6.15 1.84
N TRP A 97 17.10 -4.95 1.28
CA TRP A 97 18.16 -4.27 0.51
C TRP A 97 18.64 -2.97 1.16
N GLY A 98 18.01 -2.51 2.25
CA GLY A 98 18.40 -1.28 2.92
C GLY A 98 18.11 -0.02 2.11
N VAL A 99 17.15 -0.07 1.19
CA VAL A 99 16.80 1.04 0.31
C VAL A 99 15.39 1.55 0.61
N ALA A 100 15.26 2.86 0.79
CA ALA A 100 13.97 3.52 0.89
C ALA A 100 13.45 3.87 -0.51
N ILE A 101 12.26 3.37 -0.86
CA ILE A 101 11.58 3.73 -2.11
C ILE A 101 11.14 5.19 -2.02
N LYS A 102 11.48 6.00 -3.03
CA LYS A 102 11.08 7.43 -3.12
C LYS A 102 10.25 7.72 -4.35
N GLY A 103 9.44 8.78 -4.36
CA GLY A 103 8.63 9.15 -5.53
C GLY A 103 7.52 8.14 -5.86
N ALA A 104 7.04 7.39 -4.87
CA ALA A 104 5.98 6.42 -5.08
C ALA A 104 4.60 7.09 -5.13
N VAL A 105 3.71 6.55 -5.98
CA VAL A 105 2.31 6.90 -6.11
C VAL A 105 1.49 5.64 -5.84
N ASP A 106 0.65 5.71 -4.82
CA ASP A 106 -0.15 4.58 -4.35
C ASP A 106 -1.58 4.69 -4.88
N LEU A 107 -2.00 3.70 -5.66
CA LEU A 107 -3.32 3.65 -6.29
C LEU A 107 -4.45 3.47 -5.28
N GLN A 108 -4.23 2.81 -4.13
CA GLN A 108 -5.25 2.72 -3.10
C GLN A 108 -5.54 4.09 -2.48
N ILE A 109 -4.51 4.95 -2.36
CA ILE A 109 -4.68 6.34 -1.94
C ILE A 109 -5.36 7.18 -3.02
N ALA A 110 -4.97 7.03 -4.28
CA ALA A 110 -5.61 7.74 -5.40
C ALA A 110 -7.11 7.43 -5.48
N GLU A 111 -7.49 6.16 -5.28
CA GLU A 111 -8.89 5.75 -5.22
C GLU A 111 -9.64 6.50 -4.11
N ILE A 112 -9.08 6.60 -2.90
CA ILE A 112 -9.70 7.32 -1.77
C ILE A 112 -9.81 8.82 -2.06
N LEU A 113 -8.78 9.45 -2.61
CA LEU A 113 -8.84 10.88 -2.94
C LEU A 113 -9.86 11.17 -4.03
N SER A 114 -10.01 10.27 -5.00
CA SER A 114 -10.97 10.43 -6.09
C SER A 114 -12.42 10.45 -5.61
N ARG A 115 -12.74 9.78 -4.48
CA ARG A 115 -14.14 9.63 -4.02
C ARG A 115 -14.83 10.98 -3.91
N ALA A 116 -14.23 11.91 -3.17
CA ALA A 116 -14.77 13.25 -2.99
C ALA A 116 -14.40 14.17 -4.16
N ALA A 117 -13.12 14.20 -4.55
CA ALA A 117 -12.60 15.21 -5.45
C ALA A 117 -13.07 15.06 -6.91
N VAL A 118 -13.39 13.84 -7.34
CA VAL A 118 -13.75 13.55 -8.74
C VAL A 118 -15.14 12.94 -8.82
N ARG A 119 -15.46 12.00 -7.92
CA ARG A 119 -16.72 11.23 -7.96
C ARG A 119 -17.85 11.87 -7.15
N GLY A 120 -17.60 12.99 -6.47
CA GLY A 120 -18.60 13.74 -5.72
C GLY A 120 -19.25 12.96 -4.57
N GLU A 121 -18.51 12.04 -3.93
CA GLU A 121 -18.99 11.28 -2.77
C GLU A 121 -19.38 12.24 -1.63
N SER A 122 -20.63 12.13 -1.17
CA SER A 122 -21.11 12.86 -0.01
C SER A 122 -20.65 12.21 1.29
N ASP A 123 -20.65 12.98 2.38
CA ASP A 123 -20.30 12.44 3.70
C ASP A 123 -21.21 11.28 4.12
N ARG A 124 -22.52 11.34 3.77
CA ARG A 124 -23.44 10.23 4.03
C ARG A 124 -23.00 8.95 3.33
N ARG A 125 -22.62 8.99 2.05
CA ARG A 125 -22.13 7.81 1.32
C ARG A 125 -20.81 7.28 1.89
N ARG A 126 -19.94 8.15 2.40
CA ARG A 126 -18.72 7.75 3.11
C ARG A 126 -19.06 6.99 4.41
N LEU A 127 -20.04 7.47 5.17
CA LEU A 127 -20.52 6.81 6.39
C LEU A 127 -21.22 5.48 6.06
N ASP A 128 -22.10 5.42 5.06
CA ASP A 128 -22.75 4.19 4.59
C ASP A 128 -21.69 3.10 4.29
N ARG A 129 -20.59 3.48 3.62
CA ARG A 129 -19.48 2.57 3.34
C ARG A 129 -18.82 2.02 4.61
N LEU A 130 -18.64 2.85 5.63
CA LEU A 130 -18.09 2.43 6.93
C LEU A 130 -19.05 1.45 7.64
N GLU A 131 -20.36 1.71 7.57
CA GLU A 131 -21.42 0.85 8.11
C GLU A 131 -21.42 -0.52 7.39
N ASP A 132 -21.53 -0.53 6.07
CA ASP A 132 -21.62 -1.76 5.27
C ASP A 132 -20.35 -2.61 5.33
N GLY A 133 -19.20 -1.97 5.51
CA GLY A 133 -17.91 -2.65 5.42
C GLY A 133 -17.32 -3.12 6.75
N PHE A 134 -17.54 -2.39 7.86
CA PHE A 134 -16.83 -2.72 9.11
C PHE A 134 -17.50 -2.34 10.42
N PHE A 135 -18.25 -1.24 10.49
CA PHE A 135 -18.81 -0.71 11.75
C PHE A 135 -20.32 -0.91 11.84
N SER A 136 -20.90 -0.95 13.04
CA SER A 136 -22.35 -1.07 13.17
C SER A 136 -23.03 0.27 12.84
N SER A 137 -24.25 0.22 12.28
CA SER A 137 -25.02 1.44 12.00
C SER A 137 -25.30 2.25 13.27
N VAL A 138 -25.52 1.57 14.41
CA VAL A 138 -25.69 2.20 15.73
C VAL A 138 -24.46 3.03 16.12
N ASP A 139 -23.25 2.50 15.93
CA ASP A 139 -22.01 3.22 16.26
C ASP A 139 -21.82 4.44 15.35
N VAL A 140 -22.01 4.26 14.05
CA VAL A 140 -21.73 5.30 13.05
C VAL A 140 -22.72 6.45 13.13
N ILE A 141 -24.02 6.15 13.23
CA ILE A 141 -25.07 7.18 13.34
C ILE A 141 -25.00 7.86 14.71
N GLY A 142 -24.85 7.07 15.79
CA GLY A 142 -24.82 7.58 17.16
C GLY A 142 -23.57 8.41 17.48
N ASN A 143 -22.47 8.20 16.77
CA ASN A 143 -21.17 8.85 17.03
C ASN A 143 -20.50 9.41 15.77
N SER A 144 -21.28 9.94 14.82
CA SER A 144 -20.80 10.36 13.48
C SER A 144 -19.54 11.25 13.50
N LYS A 145 -19.41 12.13 14.49
CA LYS A 145 -18.21 12.98 14.68
C LYS A 145 -16.92 12.17 14.89
N LEU A 146 -16.96 11.03 15.58
CA LEU A 146 -15.79 10.16 15.76
C LEU A 146 -15.33 9.55 14.45
N PHE A 147 -16.23 9.43 13.46
CA PHE A 147 -15.97 8.87 12.15
C PHE A 147 -15.54 9.92 11.12
N GLU A 148 -15.54 11.21 11.44
CA GLU A 148 -15.16 12.28 10.53
C GLU A 148 -13.75 12.05 9.94
N GLY A 149 -13.64 12.03 8.61
CA GLY A 149 -12.39 11.79 7.89
C GLY A 149 -11.84 10.35 7.97
N LEU A 150 -12.59 9.40 8.52
CA LEU A 150 -12.28 7.97 8.39
C LEU A 150 -12.75 7.44 7.03
N HIS A 151 -11.91 6.64 6.38
CA HIS A 151 -12.20 6.04 5.09
C HIS A 151 -11.89 4.54 5.14
N LEU A 152 -12.82 3.69 4.68
CA LEU A 152 -12.44 2.31 4.38
C LEU A 152 -11.52 2.28 3.16
N VAL A 153 -10.45 1.50 3.25
CA VAL A 153 -9.59 1.18 2.11
C VAL A 153 -10.21 0.02 1.32
N LEU A 154 -10.08 0.06 -0.01
CA LEU A 154 -10.48 -1.07 -0.85
C LEU A 154 -9.27 -1.96 -1.13
N GLY A 155 -9.48 -3.28 -1.17
CA GLY A 155 -8.50 -4.18 -1.78
C GLY A 155 -8.53 -4.06 -3.30
N MET A 156 -7.41 -4.38 -3.96
CA MET A 156 -7.25 -4.25 -5.42
C MET A 156 -8.38 -4.93 -6.19
N GLN A 157 -8.73 -6.17 -5.83
CA GLN A 157 -9.83 -6.90 -6.48
C GLN A 157 -11.16 -6.15 -6.42
N LYS A 158 -11.52 -5.58 -5.27
CA LYS A 158 -12.78 -4.81 -5.15
C LYS A 158 -12.75 -3.54 -6.01
N CYS A 159 -11.57 -2.95 -6.21
CA CYS A 159 -11.41 -1.82 -7.10
C CYS A 159 -11.61 -2.22 -8.57
N LEU A 160 -11.06 -3.37 -8.99
CA LEU A 160 -11.28 -3.92 -10.34
C LEU A 160 -12.76 -4.19 -10.61
N GLU A 161 -13.45 -4.85 -9.67
CA GLU A 161 -14.89 -5.11 -9.74
C GLU A 161 -15.67 -3.79 -9.87
N PHE A 162 -15.34 -2.79 -9.04
CA PHE A 162 -15.96 -1.47 -9.11
C PHE A 162 -15.75 -0.77 -10.47
N LEU A 163 -14.61 -1.02 -11.11
CA LEU A 163 -14.27 -0.46 -12.41
C LEU A 163 -14.76 -1.32 -13.59
N GLY A 164 -15.32 -2.50 -13.33
CA GLY A 164 -15.73 -3.47 -14.36
C GLY A 164 -14.56 -4.13 -15.09
N LEU A 165 -13.38 -4.19 -14.46
CA LEU A 165 -12.15 -4.77 -15.02
C LEU A 165 -11.90 -6.21 -14.54
N ASP A 166 -12.72 -6.73 -13.64
CA ASP A 166 -12.56 -8.05 -13.01
C ASP A 166 -12.65 -9.22 -14.01
N LYS A 167 -13.32 -9.03 -15.15
CA LYS A 167 -13.42 -10.05 -16.21
C LYS A 167 -12.15 -10.22 -17.03
N GLU A 168 -11.34 -9.17 -17.15
CA GLU A 168 -10.07 -9.18 -17.89
C GLU A 168 -8.94 -9.79 -17.06
N PHE A 169 -9.07 -9.72 -15.73
CA PHE A 169 -8.06 -10.16 -14.76
C PHE A 169 -8.65 -11.21 -13.82
N SER A 170 -8.78 -12.44 -14.32
CA SER A 170 -9.15 -13.58 -13.47
C SER A 170 -7.97 -13.94 -12.57
N LYS A 171 -8.21 -14.05 -11.26
CA LYS A 171 -7.21 -14.55 -10.31
C LYS A 171 -6.79 -15.98 -10.68
N ASP A 172 -5.50 -16.27 -10.57
CA ASP A 172 -5.01 -17.64 -10.75
C ASP A 172 -5.57 -18.54 -9.63
N PRO A 173 -6.37 -19.58 -9.94
CA PRO A 173 -7.04 -20.39 -8.90
C PRO A 173 -6.07 -21.12 -7.97
N THR A 174 -4.86 -21.44 -8.43
CA THR A 174 -3.86 -22.13 -7.62
C THR A 174 -3.15 -21.17 -6.70
N VAL A 175 -2.83 -19.96 -7.15
CA VAL A 175 -2.28 -18.92 -6.27
C VAL A 175 -3.32 -18.49 -5.24
N GLN A 176 -4.60 -18.38 -5.62
CA GLN A 176 -5.68 -18.18 -4.66
C GLN A 176 -5.78 -19.30 -3.63
N ALA A 177 -5.75 -20.56 -4.06
CA ALA A 177 -5.78 -21.71 -3.16
C ALA A 177 -4.56 -21.73 -2.23
N MET A 178 -3.39 -21.35 -2.74
CA MET A 178 -2.16 -21.21 -1.97
C MET A 178 -2.29 -20.15 -0.86
N HIS A 179 -2.80 -18.95 -1.19
CA HIS A 179 -3.06 -17.91 -0.19
C HIS A 179 -4.15 -18.32 0.81
N ALA A 180 -5.22 -18.96 0.35
CA ALA A 180 -6.29 -19.46 1.21
C ALA A 180 -5.80 -20.53 2.19
N ALA A 181 -4.85 -21.38 1.76
CA ALA A 181 -4.17 -22.36 2.60
C ALA A 181 -3.02 -21.77 3.44
N ASN A 182 -2.81 -20.45 3.39
CA ASN A 182 -1.69 -19.75 4.04
C ASN A 182 -0.32 -20.34 3.69
N ARG A 183 -0.15 -20.83 2.46
CA ARG A 183 1.07 -21.45 1.94
C ARG A 183 2.00 -20.46 1.25
N THR A 184 2.18 -19.28 1.88
CA THR A 184 3.06 -18.21 1.34
C THR A 184 4.54 -18.62 1.36
N ASP A 185 4.91 -19.66 2.11
CA ASP A 185 6.23 -20.31 2.09
C ASP A 185 6.66 -20.76 0.69
N ARG A 186 5.69 -21.11 -0.17
CA ARG A 186 5.93 -21.53 -1.57
C ARG A 186 6.67 -20.49 -2.40
N TRP A 187 6.50 -19.21 -2.09
CA TRP A 187 7.25 -18.14 -2.74
C TRP A 187 8.76 -18.30 -2.55
N MET A 188 9.22 -18.97 -1.50
CA MET A 188 10.63 -19.14 -1.18
C MET A 188 11.24 -20.41 -1.81
N GLU A 189 10.45 -21.27 -2.47
CA GLU A 189 10.97 -22.46 -3.14
C GLU A 189 11.86 -22.08 -4.33
N ARG A 190 12.95 -22.82 -4.56
CA ARG A 190 13.86 -22.62 -5.70
C ARG A 190 14.21 -23.97 -6.37
N PRO A 191 14.21 -24.06 -7.73
CA PRO A 191 13.79 -23.01 -8.66
C PRO A 191 12.32 -22.64 -8.45
N LEU A 192 12.01 -21.34 -8.56
CA LEU A 192 10.64 -20.87 -8.36
C LEU A 192 9.81 -21.34 -9.55
N SER A 193 8.58 -21.80 -9.30
CA SER A 193 7.74 -22.31 -10.38
C SER A 193 7.44 -21.21 -11.41
N ASP A 194 7.48 -21.56 -12.69
CA ASP A 194 7.16 -20.64 -13.79
C ASP A 194 5.78 -19.98 -13.62
N ARG A 195 4.84 -20.71 -13.01
CA ARG A 195 3.50 -20.22 -12.71
C ARG A 195 3.51 -19.05 -11.72
N LEU A 196 4.30 -19.14 -10.66
CA LEU A 196 4.43 -18.06 -9.67
C LEU A 196 5.13 -16.84 -10.27
N ILE A 197 6.14 -17.05 -11.12
CA ILE A 197 6.81 -15.97 -11.86
C ILE A 197 5.83 -15.28 -12.82
N ALA A 198 5.04 -16.07 -13.56
CA ALA A 198 4.03 -15.56 -14.48
C ALA A 198 2.89 -14.82 -13.76
N TYR A 199 2.47 -15.30 -12.59
CA TYR A 199 1.50 -14.63 -11.73
C TYR A 199 2.02 -13.25 -11.29
N ALA A 200 3.24 -13.17 -10.75
CA ALA A 200 3.81 -11.91 -10.29
C ALA A 200 3.99 -10.90 -11.44
N ALA A 201 4.31 -11.39 -12.65
CA ALA A 201 4.34 -10.55 -13.85
C ALA A 201 2.93 -10.11 -14.31
N GLN A 202 1.89 -10.91 -14.08
CA GLN A 202 0.51 -10.55 -14.40
C GLN A 202 -0.01 -9.44 -13.48
N ASP A 203 0.37 -9.45 -12.19
CA ASP A 203 0.00 -8.39 -11.25
C ASP A 203 0.56 -7.02 -11.66
N ILE A 204 1.77 -6.97 -12.24
CA ILE A 204 2.30 -5.74 -12.85
C ILE A 204 1.44 -5.24 -14.03
N LYS A 205 0.93 -6.14 -14.89
CA LYS A 205 0.04 -5.73 -15.98
C LYS A 205 -1.27 -5.16 -15.46
N LEU A 206 -1.81 -5.79 -14.43
CA LEU A 206 -3.04 -5.36 -13.77
C LEU A 206 -2.86 -3.97 -13.15
N LEU A 207 -1.77 -3.74 -12.42
CA LEU A 207 -1.43 -2.43 -11.87
C LEU A 207 -1.24 -1.36 -12.96
N GLY A 208 -0.59 -1.71 -14.08
CA GLY A 208 -0.51 -0.83 -15.25
C GLY A 208 -1.88 -0.45 -15.78
N LYS A 209 -2.76 -1.43 -15.98
CA LYS A 209 -4.13 -1.17 -16.44
C LYS A 209 -4.94 -0.32 -15.47
N LEU A 210 -4.78 -0.53 -14.16
CA LEU A 210 -5.40 0.31 -13.14
C LEU A 210 -4.89 1.75 -13.20
N TYR A 211 -3.58 1.95 -13.35
CA TYR A 211 -2.99 3.28 -13.46
C TYR A 211 -3.52 4.03 -14.68
N ASP A 212 -3.52 3.39 -15.85
CA ASP A 212 -4.07 3.96 -17.09
C ASP A 212 -5.54 4.34 -16.91
N THR A 213 -6.33 3.44 -16.31
CA THR A 213 -7.76 3.71 -16.04
C THR A 213 -7.96 4.87 -15.07
N PHE A 214 -7.06 5.05 -14.10
CA PHE A 214 -7.14 6.15 -13.14
C PHE A 214 -6.80 7.49 -13.78
N GLU A 215 -5.87 7.52 -14.73
CA GLU A 215 -5.58 8.70 -15.55
C GLU A 215 -6.76 9.04 -16.47
N GLU A 216 -7.31 8.05 -17.18
CA GLU A 216 -8.49 8.20 -18.05
C GLU A 216 -9.71 8.75 -17.27
N LYS A 217 -9.92 8.28 -16.05
CA LYS A 217 -11.01 8.76 -15.17
C LYS A 217 -10.67 10.01 -14.38
N SER A 218 -9.48 10.59 -14.59
CA SER A 218 -8.98 11.77 -13.87
C SER A 218 -8.89 11.60 -12.35
N TRP A 219 -8.77 10.36 -11.85
CA TRP A 219 -8.49 10.09 -10.44
C TRP A 219 -7.03 10.45 -10.10
N ILE A 220 -6.17 10.38 -11.10
CA ILE A 220 -4.81 10.88 -11.10
C ILE A 220 -4.70 11.92 -12.22
N THR A 221 -4.12 13.07 -11.91
CA THR A 221 -3.88 14.16 -12.87
C THR A 221 -2.46 14.67 -12.71
N ALA A 222 -1.89 15.20 -13.80
CA ALA A 222 -0.52 15.72 -13.77
C ALA A 222 -0.29 16.76 -12.64
N SER A 223 -1.26 17.67 -12.43
CA SER A 223 -1.21 18.66 -11.36
C SER A 223 -1.41 18.08 -9.95
N GLY A 224 -2.08 16.94 -9.83
CA GLY A 224 -2.33 16.26 -8.56
C GLY A 224 -1.20 15.33 -8.10
N LEU A 225 -0.33 14.92 -9.03
CA LEU A 225 0.74 13.94 -8.77
C LEU A 225 1.67 14.31 -7.61
N PRO A 226 2.20 15.55 -7.48
CA PRO A 226 3.09 15.88 -6.36
C PRO A 226 2.42 15.67 -5.00
N LYS A 227 1.18 16.13 -4.85
CA LYS A 227 0.40 15.96 -3.62
C LYS A 227 0.10 14.49 -3.34
N LEU A 228 -0.26 13.72 -4.37
CA LEU A 228 -0.50 12.29 -4.24
C LEU A 228 0.78 11.56 -3.79
N ALA A 229 1.93 11.86 -4.39
CA ALA A 229 3.21 11.28 -4.02
C ALA A 229 3.58 11.56 -2.55
N GLU A 230 3.33 12.77 -2.04
CA GLU A 230 3.54 13.09 -0.63
C GLU A 230 2.64 12.27 0.31
N ILE A 231 1.36 12.10 -0.05
CA ILE A 231 0.41 11.30 0.74
C ILE A 231 0.82 9.82 0.70
N SER A 232 1.17 9.30 -0.49
CA SER A 232 1.63 7.94 -0.69
C SER A 232 2.92 7.65 0.09
N ALA A 233 3.88 8.59 0.10
CA ALA A 233 5.09 8.45 0.90
C ALA A 233 4.77 8.32 2.40
N ARG A 234 3.87 9.14 2.95
CA ARG A 234 3.42 9.01 4.35
C ARG A 234 2.73 7.67 4.61
N TYR A 235 1.95 7.18 3.64
CA TYR A 235 1.25 5.91 3.76
C TYR A 235 2.19 4.72 3.78
N MET A 236 3.06 4.60 2.78
CA MET A 236 3.98 3.48 2.61
C MET A 236 5.01 3.38 3.72
N THR A 237 5.50 4.53 4.21
CA THR A 237 6.54 4.60 5.24
C THR A 237 6.01 4.48 6.67
N MET A 238 4.72 4.14 6.85
CA MET A 238 4.09 4.03 8.17
C MET A 238 4.78 2.99 9.07
N PHE A 239 5.45 2.00 8.48
CA PHE A 239 6.21 0.97 9.18
C PHE A 239 7.67 1.01 8.79
N GLN A 240 8.53 0.88 9.80
CA GLN A 240 9.98 0.74 9.66
C GLN A 240 10.46 -0.63 10.17
N THR A 241 9.61 -1.35 10.91
CA THR A 241 9.90 -2.71 11.38
C THR A 241 8.68 -3.61 11.24
N ARG A 242 8.91 -4.92 11.06
CA ARG A 242 7.84 -5.95 11.06
C ARG A 242 7.04 -5.95 12.36
N SER A 243 7.67 -5.70 13.51
CA SER A 243 6.97 -5.64 14.80
C SER A 243 5.92 -4.52 14.83
N GLN A 244 6.18 -3.37 14.21
CA GLN A 244 5.18 -2.30 14.08
C GLN A 244 4.00 -2.75 13.21
N SER A 245 4.29 -3.38 12.06
CA SER A 245 3.26 -3.91 11.15
C SER A 245 2.40 -4.98 11.81
N VAL A 246 3.01 -5.99 12.45
CA VAL A 246 2.31 -7.05 13.19
C VAL A 246 1.42 -6.47 14.29
N SER A 247 1.98 -5.61 15.14
CA SER A 247 1.22 -4.98 16.23
C SER A 247 0.05 -4.14 15.70
N TYR A 248 0.18 -3.55 14.51
CA TYR A 248 -0.89 -2.82 13.86
C TYR A 248 -1.96 -3.76 13.27
N GLY A 249 -1.55 -4.85 12.63
CA GLY A 249 -2.43 -5.85 12.01
C GLY A 249 -3.33 -6.58 13.02
N GLU A 250 -2.80 -6.98 14.17
CA GLU A 250 -3.55 -7.64 15.27
C GLU A 250 -4.72 -6.81 15.81
N LYS A 251 -4.67 -5.49 15.59
CA LYS A 251 -5.71 -4.56 16.02
C LYS A 251 -6.89 -4.48 15.06
N ARG A 252 -6.81 -5.14 13.89
CA ARG A 252 -7.83 -5.12 12.80
C ARG A 252 -8.17 -3.71 12.31
N ILE A 253 -7.24 -2.77 12.47
CA ILE A 253 -7.40 -1.36 12.05
C ILE A 253 -6.99 -1.13 10.59
N TRP A 254 -6.38 -2.12 9.92
CA TRP A 254 -5.85 -2.02 8.56
C TRP A 254 -6.90 -1.79 7.47
N ILE A 255 -8.17 -2.12 7.74
CA ILE A 255 -9.30 -1.91 6.81
C ILE A 255 -9.73 -0.44 6.72
N VAL A 256 -9.31 0.39 7.68
CA VAL A 256 -9.56 1.83 7.68
C VAL A 256 -8.25 2.54 7.40
N LEU A 257 -8.29 3.55 6.55
CA LEU A 257 -7.13 4.38 6.27
C LEU A 257 -6.61 4.97 7.59
N PRO A 258 -5.31 4.84 7.88
CA PRO A 258 -4.74 5.42 9.08
C PRO A 258 -4.93 6.95 9.08
N LEU A 259 -5.26 7.52 10.24
CA LEU A 259 -5.30 8.97 10.41
C LEU A 259 -3.93 9.60 10.09
N ASP A 260 -3.91 10.90 9.78
CA ASP A 260 -2.70 11.67 9.44
C ASP A 260 -1.98 11.23 8.16
N ILE A 261 -2.66 10.49 7.30
CA ILE A 261 -2.16 10.14 5.96
C ILE A 261 -2.57 11.19 4.93
N LEU A 262 -3.88 11.42 4.76
CA LEU A 262 -4.42 12.31 3.72
C LEU A 262 -4.05 13.79 3.92
N VAL A 263 -3.88 14.21 5.17
CA VAL A 263 -3.52 15.57 5.54
C VAL A 263 -2.14 15.54 6.17
N THR A 264 -1.29 16.48 5.78
CA THR A 264 0.04 16.64 6.39
C THR A 264 -0.13 16.93 7.88
N PRO A 265 0.47 16.11 8.77
CA PRO A 265 0.39 16.34 10.20
C PRO A 265 0.96 17.71 10.56
N SER A 266 0.22 18.47 11.36
CA SER A 266 0.63 19.78 11.83
C SER A 266 0.47 19.90 13.35
N GLY A 267 1.20 20.86 13.93
CA GLY A 267 1.16 21.17 15.36
C GLY A 267 1.74 20.06 16.25
N ARG A 268 1.24 19.99 17.49
CA ARG A 268 1.71 19.03 18.49
C ARG A 268 1.20 17.63 18.18
N THR A 269 2.11 16.65 18.24
CA THR A 269 1.80 15.23 18.09
C THR A 269 1.73 14.53 19.45
N TYR A 270 0.97 13.42 19.48
CA TYR A 270 0.78 12.58 20.64
C TYR A 270 0.82 11.11 20.24
N ASN A 271 1.41 10.28 21.09
CA ASN A 271 1.38 8.84 20.90
C ASN A 271 0.00 8.28 21.26
N CYS A 272 -0.58 7.51 20.34
CA CYS A 272 -1.76 6.72 20.62
C CYS A 272 -1.36 5.45 21.39
N VAL A 273 -1.96 5.21 22.56
CA VAL A 273 -1.66 4.02 23.38
C VAL A 273 -2.10 2.68 22.78
N PHE A 274 -2.85 2.72 21.66
CA PHE A 274 -3.36 1.52 21.00
C PHE A 274 -2.56 1.20 19.74
N CYS A 275 -2.54 2.08 18.74
CA CYS A 275 -1.76 1.83 17.51
C CYS A 275 -0.28 2.22 17.61
N ASN A 276 0.16 2.84 18.71
CA ASN A 276 1.53 3.32 18.94
C ASN A 276 2.04 4.35 17.92
N ARG A 277 1.17 4.89 17.05
CA ARG A 277 1.53 5.95 16.12
C ARG A 277 1.58 7.29 16.84
N SER A 278 2.55 8.12 16.47
CA SER A 278 2.61 9.55 16.80
C SER A 278 1.71 10.30 15.81
N LEU A 279 0.67 10.96 16.32
CA LEU A 279 -0.38 11.59 15.51
C LEU A 279 -0.64 13.02 16.00
N SER A 280 -0.99 13.92 15.09
CA SER A 280 -1.44 15.27 15.36
C SER A 280 -2.63 15.31 16.32
N SER A 281 -2.74 16.42 17.05
CA SER A 281 -3.82 16.67 18.01
C SER A 281 -5.23 16.40 17.45
N ALA A 282 -5.49 16.73 16.18
CA ALA A 282 -6.78 16.52 15.50
C ALA A 282 -7.18 15.03 15.36
N CYS A 283 -6.25 14.11 15.59
CA CYS A 283 -6.52 12.67 15.59
C CYS A 283 -7.11 12.18 16.91
N PHE A 284 -7.30 13.03 17.91
CA PHE A 284 -7.79 12.66 19.24
C PHE A 284 -9.02 13.47 19.63
N GLU A 285 -9.93 12.84 20.36
CA GLU A 285 -10.98 13.57 21.08
C GLU A 285 -10.43 14.15 22.38
N PHE A 286 -11.08 15.22 22.82
CA PHE A 286 -10.79 15.91 24.06
C PHE A 286 -12.05 15.97 24.92
N GLU A 287 -11.89 15.69 26.20
CA GLU A 287 -12.98 15.62 27.16
C GLU A 287 -12.75 16.57 28.32
N MET A 288 -13.82 17.12 28.87
CA MET A 288 -13.72 17.90 30.09
C MET A 288 -13.57 16.97 31.30
N SER A 289 -12.48 17.16 32.05
CA SER A 289 -12.23 16.54 33.34
C SER A 289 -12.21 17.65 34.40
N GLY A 290 -13.39 17.97 34.93
CA GLY A 290 -13.58 19.16 35.76
C GLY A 290 -13.42 20.43 34.93
N ARG A 291 -12.46 21.30 35.28
CA ARG A 291 -12.13 22.53 34.52
C ARG A 291 -11.03 22.36 33.47
N THR A 292 -10.48 21.15 33.33
CA THR A 292 -9.37 20.90 32.41
C THR A 292 -9.82 20.08 31.21
N LEU A 293 -9.34 20.44 30.02
CA LEU A 293 -9.57 19.69 28.80
C LEU A 293 -8.50 18.60 28.68
N ARG A 294 -8.90 17.34 28.74
CA ARG A 294 -8.01 16.17 28.69
C ARG A 294 -8.19 15.40 27.39
N ARG A 295 -7.08 15.19 26.68
CA ARG A 295 -7.04 14.34 25.48
C ARG A 295 -7.32 12.88 25.84
N ARG A 296 -8.15 12.19 25.06
CA ARG A 296 -8.29 10.72 25.15
C ARG A 296 -6.97 10.02 24.76
N PRO A 297 -6.60 8.91 25.42
CA PRO A 297 -5.31 8.24 25.17
C PRO A 297 -5.26 7.52 23.80
N ARG A 298 -6.42 7.13 23.26
CA ARG A 298 -6.58 6.49 21.95
C ARG A 298 -6.94 7.54 20.89
N CYS A 299 -6.40 7.43 19.69
CA CYS A 299 -6.84 8.26 18.57
C CYS A 299 -8.26 7.86 18.14
N ARG A 300 -8.96 8.72 17.41
CA ARG A 300 -10.36 8.52 16.97
C ARG A 300 -10.55 7.16 16.31
N LEU A 301 -9.69 6.79 15.36
CA LEU A 301 -9.71 5.47 14.71
C LEU A 301 -9.59 4.32 15.71
N CYS A 302 -8.58 4.36 16.59
CA CYS A 302 -8.38 3.30 17.58
C CYS A 302 -9.51 3.23 18.61
N HIS A 303 -10.12 4.37 18.90
CA HIS A 303 -11.27 4.45 19.77
C HIS A 303 -12.47 3.76 19.13
N VAL A 304 -12.85 4.12 17.89
CA VAL A 304 -14.01 3.50 17.22
C VAL A 304 -13.82 2.01 16.99
N VAL A 305 -12.62 1.56 16.62
CA VAL A 305 -12.36 0.12 16.47
C VAL A 305 -12.43 -0.64 17.80
N SER A 306 -12.11 0.02 18.92
CA SER A 306 -12.27 -0.59 20.23
C SER A 306 -13.72 -0.67 20.71
N MET A 307 -14.66 0.10 20.13
CA MET A 307 -16.09 -0.02 20.45
C MET A 307 -16.73 -1.29 19.88
N LYS A 308 -16.12 -1.88 18.85
CA LYS A 308 -16.54 -3.15 18.24
C LYS A 308 -16.14 -4.39 19.06
N ARG A 309 -15.23 -4.24 20.03
CA ARG A 309 -14.66 -5.35 20.80
C ARG A 309 -15.49 -5.67 22.04
#